data_AF-A0A7V5AM22-F1
#
_entry.id   AF-A0A7V5AM22-F1
#
_cell.length_a   1.000
_cell.length_b   1.000
_cell.length_c   1.000
_cell.angle_alpha   90.00
_cell.angle_beta   90.00
_cell.angle_gamma   90.00
#
_symmetry.space_group_name_H-M   'P 1'
#
loop_
_entity.id
_entity.type
_entity.pdbx_description
1 polymer ?
#
loop_
_entity_poly.entity_id
_entity_poly.type
_entity_poly.pdbx_seq_one_letter_code
_entity_poly.pdbx_strand_id
1 'polypeptide(L)'
;MAASPIHRISLGEREIIILGTAHISKDSAAQVECLIEKEKPDTVCVELCNLRFEALKQKEDWQEMDIVKVVKEGRTALLLSQLLLASFQRKLAKKFHILPGADMLKAIEGAEKIKANLIPADRDIRISLLRTWRKMGFLRKLTLLPEIILSLFFTEDITEEDI
;
A
#
# COMPACT_ATOMS: atom_id res chain seq x y z
N MET A 1 -24.14 -3.83 19.29
CA MET A 1 -24.21 -2.92 18.13
C MET A 1 -22.81 -2.43 17.87
N ALA A 2 -22.19 -2.80 16.75
CA ALA A 2 -20.85 -2.32 16.42
C ALA A 2 -20.89 -0.80 16.20
N ALA A 3 -19.92 -0.06 16.75
CA ALA A 3 -19.79 1.36 16.52
C ALA A 3 -19.65 1.63 15.01
N SER A 4 -20.34 2.65 14.51
CA SER A 4 -20.20 3.08 13.11
C SER A 4 -18.73 3.41 12.82
N PRO A 5 -18.12 2.93 11.73
CA PRO A 5 -16.71 3.19 11.40
C PRO A 5 -16.46 4.64 10.94
N ILE A 6 -17.48 5.49 10.94
CA ILE A 6 -17.44 6.87 10.49
C ILE A 6 -17.47 7.80 11.71
N HIS A 7 -16.47 8.67 11.82
CA HIS A 7 -16.39 9.74 12.80
C HIS A 7 -16.45 11.10 12.09
N ARG A 8 -17.27 12.01 12.59
CA ARG A 8 -17.42 13.37 12.04
C ARG A 8 -16.91 14.39 13.05
N ILE A 9 -16.15 15.35 12.55
CA ILE A 9 -15.56 16.44 13.33
C ILE A 9 -15.87 17.75 12.63
N SER A 10 -16.55 18.67 13.31
CA SER A 10 -16.78 20.04 12.82
C SER A 10 -15.66 20.96 13.31
N LEU A 11 -15.02 21.68 12.40
CA LEU A 11 -13.94 22.62 12.67
C LEU A 11 -14.25 23.97 11.99
N GLY A 12 -14.95 24.84 12.72
CA GLY A 12 -15.45 26.10 12.16
C GLY A 12 -16.42 25.82 11.01
N GLU A 13 -16.13 26.35 9.83
CA GLU A 13 -16.91 26.13 8.60
C GLU A 13 -16.53 24.84 7.85
N ARG A 14 -15.64 24.01 8.41
CA ARG A 14 -15.15 22.78 7.76
C ARG A 14 -15.72 21.56 8.47
N GLU A 15 -16.03 20.53 7.70
CA GLU A 15 -16.35 19.19 8.21
C GLU A 15 -15.21 18.23 7.84
N ILE A 16 -14.78 17.42 8.81
CA ILE A 16 -13.82 16.34 8.60
C ILE A 16 -14.54 15.02 8.88
N ILE A 17 -14.56 14.15 7.88
CA ILE A 17 -15.14 12.81 7.97
C ILE A 17 -13.98 11.81 7.97
N ILE A 18 -13.84 11.07 9.06
CA ILE A 18 -12.85 10.02 9.22
C ILE A 18 -13.55 8.67 9.06
N LEU A 19 -13.15 7.91 8.06
CA LEU A 19 -13.61 6.55 7.83
C LEU A 19 -12.51 5.57 8.23
N GLY A 20 -12.74 4.76 9.26
CA GLY A 20 -11.88 3.63 9.58
C GLY A 20 -12.10 2.50 8.58
N THR A 21 -11.07 2.11 7.84
CA THR A 21 -11.14 1.00 6.88
C THR A 21 -10.39 -0.24 7.37
N ALA A 22 -10.81 -1.42 6.93
CA ALA A 22 -10.02 -2.63 7.01
C ALA A 22 -9.37 -2.88 5.65
N HIS A 23 -8.05 -2.70 5.54
CA HIS A 23 -7.26 -2.72 4.27
C HIS A 23 -7.29 -4.03 3.45
N ILE A 24 -8.06 -5.02 3.91
CA ILE A 24 -8.22 -6.34 3.30
C ILE A 24 -9.71 -6.69 3.06
N SER A 25 -10.64 -5.75 3.26
CA SER A 25 -12.08 -6.02 3.11
C SER A 25 -12.65 -5.38 1.85
N LYS A 26 -13.35 -6.17 1.03
CA LYS A 26 -14.17 -5.66 -0.08
C LYS A 26 -15.27 -4.72 0.41
N ASP A 27 -15.79 -4.97 1.61
CA ASP A 27 -16.83 -4.12 2.22
C ASP A 27 -16.28 -2.73 2.55
N SER A 28 -15.02 -2.64 2.97
CA SER A 28 -14.37 -1.34 3.20
C SER A 28 -14.22 -0.53 1.91
N ALA A 29 -13.90 -1.17 0.78
CA ALA A 29 -13.80 -0.50 -0.51
C ALA A 29 -15.16 0.05 -0.98
N ALA A 30 -16.24 -0.73 -0.83
CA ALA A 30 -17.59 -0.29 -1.16
C ALA A 30 -18.07 0.86 -0.24
N GLN A 31 -17.72 0.80 1.05
CA GLN A 31 -18.03 1.88 2.00
C GLN A 31 -17.34 3.20 1.64
N VAL A 32 -16.06 3.14 1.25
CA VAL A 32 -15.32 4.31 0.77
C VAL A 32 -15.99 4.93 -0.45
N GLU A 33 -16.31 4.11 -1.46
CA GLU A 33 -16.96 4.57 -2.70
C GLU A 33 -18.30 5.23 -2.40
N CYS A 34 -19.16 4.56 -1.63
CA CYS A 34 -20.48 5.08 -1.25
C CYS A 34 -20.38 6.40 -0.46
N LEU A 35 -19.42 6.51 0.46
CA LEU A 35 -19.23 7.72 1.26
C LEU A 35 -18.80 8.90 0.41
N ILE A 36 -17.83 8.71 -0.50
CA ILE A 36 -17.34 9.78 -1.38
C ILE A 36 -18.44 10.23 -2.34
N GLU A 37 -19.20 9.30 -2.93
CA GLU A 37 -20.31 9.65 -3.83
C GLU A 37 -21.43 10.42 -3.14
N LYS A 38 -21.71 10.07 -1.88
CA LYS A 38 -22.75 10.71 -1.07
C LYS A 38 -22.33 12.09 -0.57
N GLU A 39 -21.16 12.19 0.04
CA GLU A 39 -20.72 13.41 0.74
C GLU A 39 -20.06 14.41 -0.21
N LYS A 40 -19.52 13.95 -1.35
CA LYS A 40 -18.84 14.77 -2.37
C LYS A 40 -17.87 15.81 -1.77
N PRO A 41 -16.88 15.36 -0.98
CA PRO A 41 -15.99 16.27 -0.29
C PRO A 41 -15.11 17.06 -1.27
N ASP A 42 -14.70 18.28 -0.89
CA ASP A 42 -13.74 19.07 -1.67
C ASP A 42 -12.34 18.44 -1.70
N THR A 43 -12.02 17.62 -0.69
CA THR A 43 -10.71 16.98 -0.53
C THR A 43 -10.86 15.57 0.02
N VAL A 44 -10.14 14.62 -0.58
CA VAL A 44 -10.01 13.24 -0.12
C VAL A 44 -8.57 12.99 0.33
N CYS A 45 -8.40 12.68 1.61
CA CYS A 45 -7.12 12.30 2.19
C CYS A 45 -7.04 10.78 2.31
N VAL A 46 -6.00 10.16 1.77
CA VAL A 46 -5.81 8.70 1.80
C VAL A 46 -4.59 8.38 2.66
N GLU A 47 -4.66 7.37 3.54
CA GLU A 47 -3.54 6.89 4.37
C GLU A 47 -2.48 6.17 3.51
N LEU A 48 -1.84 6.93 2.63
CA LEU A 48 -0.88 6.45 1.65
C LEU A 48 0.19 7.51 1.42
N CYS A 49 1.45 7.09 1.33
CA CYS A 49 2.55 7.98 1.00
C CYS A 49 2.78 8.03 -0.52
N ASN A 50 3.36 9.13 -1.02
CA ASN A 50 3.57 9.36 -2.45
C ASN A 50 4.21 8.18 -3.19
N LEU A 51 5.24 7.55 -2.63
CA LEU A 51 5.89 6.39 -3.25
C LEU A 51 4.91 5.22 -3.47
N ARG A 52 4.07 4.94 -2.48
CA ARG A 52 3.07 3.87 -2.56
C ARG A 52 1.88 4.28 -3.43
N PHE A 53 1.53 5.56 -3.43
CA PHE A 53 0.52 6.13 -4.33
C PHE A 53 0.91 5.93 -5.80
N GLU A 54 2.11 6.34 -6.18
CA GLU A 54 2.63 6.13 -7.54
C GLU A 54 2.67 4.64 -7.89
N ALA A 55 3.13 3.78 -6.98
CA ALA A 55 3.15 2.33 -7.21
C ALA A 55 1.75 1.71 -7.37
N LEU A 56 0.73 2.25 -6.69
CA LEU A 56 -0.67 1.81 -6.87
C LEU A 56 -1.24 2.30 -8.19
N LYS A 57 -0.92 3.54 -8.61
CA LYS A 57 -1.44 4.14 -9.84
C LYS A 57 -0.75 3.60 -11.10
N GLN A 58 0.54 3.31 -11.04
CA GLN A 58 1.36 2.84 -12.16
C GLN A 58 1.31 1.31 -12.35
N LYS A 59 0.25 0.65 -11.87
CA LYS A 59 0.14 -0.81 -11.88
C LYS A 59 0.22 -1.46 -13.27
N GLU A 60 0.09 -0.67 -14.33
CA GLU A 60 0.11 -1.11 -15.74
C GLU A 60 1.46 -0.85 -16.46
N ASP A 61 2.32 0.06 -16.01
CA ASP A 61 3.48 0.53 -16.82
C ASP A 61 4.84 -0.09 -16.45
N TRP A 62 5.00 -0.73 -15.29
CA TRP A 62 6.32 -1.14 -14.79
C TRP A 62 6.84 -2.48 -15.32
N GLN A 63 6.00 -3.33 -15.89
CA GLN A 63 6.38 -4.74 -16.08
C GLN A 63 7.36 -4.97 -17.23
N GLU A 64 7.40 -4.09 -18.24
CA GLU A 64 8.13 -4.42 -19.48
C GLU A 64 9.35 -3.52 -19.78
N MET A 65 9.39 -2.26 -19.30
CA MET A 65 10.39 -1.31 -19.79
C MET A 65 11.77 -1.37 -19.12
N ASP A 66 11.87 -1.85 -17.88
CA ASP A 66 13.11 -1.66 -17.07
C ASP A 66 14.01 -2.89 -16.93
N ILE A 67 13.48 -4.12 -17.02
CA ILE A 67 14.26 -5.34 -16.76
C ILE A 67 15.36 -5.53 -17.83
N VAL A 68 15.02 -5.32 -19.11
CA VAL A 68 15.96 -5.50 -20.23
C VAL A 68 17.09 -4.45 -20.19
N LYS A 69 16.78 -3.24 -19.73
CA LYS A 69 17.73 -2.12 -19.67
C LYS A 69 18.68 -2.24 -18.48
N VAL A 70 18.16 -2.65 -17.31
CA VAL A 70 18.94 -2.84 -16.08
C VAL A 70 19.93 -4.01 -16.20
N VAL A 71 19.54 -5.09 -16.89
CA VAL A 71 20.44 -6.23 -17.17
C VAL A 71 21.58 -5.82 -18.12
N LYS A 72 21.30 -5.00 -19.14
CA LYS A 72 22.32 -4.50 -20.08
C LYS A 72 23.34 -3.56 -19.43
N GLU A 73 22.95 -2.81 -18.40
CA GLU A 73 23.83 -1.84 -17.72
C GLU A 73 24.63 -2.43 -16.55
N GLY A 74 24.52 -3.74 -16.29
CA GLY A 74 25.28 -4.42 -15.22
C GLY A 74 24.92 -3.96 -13.80
N ARG A 75 23.76 -3.30 -13.61
CA ARG A 75 23.31 -2.78 -12.31
C ARG A 75 22.62 -3.87 -11.49
N THR A 76 23.35 -4.93 -11.17
CA THR A 76 22.84 -6.12 -10.46
C THR A 76 22.21 -5.80 -9.11
N ALA A 77 22.70 -4.79 -8.39
CA ALA A 77 22.10 -4.34 -7.13
C ALA A 77 20.72 -3.69 -7.32
N LEU A 78 20.52 -2.94 -8.42
CA LEU A 78 19.24 -2.36 -8.77
C LEU A 78 18.26 -3.44 -9.22
N LEU A 79 18.72 -4.38 -10.05
CA LEU A 79 17.95 -5.57 -10.45
C LEU A 79 17.51 -6.37 -9.23
N LEU A 80 18.44 -6.65 -8.30
CA LEU A 80 18.12 -7.34 -7.05
C LEU A 80 17.04 -6.57 -6.28
N SER A 81 17.20 -5.26 -6.06
CA SER A 81 16.19 -4.45 -5.37
C SER A 81 14.81 -4.46 -6.04
N GLN A 82 14.75 -4.48 -7.37
CA GLN A 82 13.51 -4.61 -8.14
C GLN A 82 12.90 -6.01 -8.00
N LEU A 83 13.71 -7.06 -8.01
CA LEU A 83 13.27 -8.43 -7.78
C LEU A 83 12.75 -8.64 -6.34
N LEU A 84 13.38 -8.01 -5.34
CA LEU A 84 12.90 -8.04 -3.96
C LEU A 84 11.53 -7.37 -3.83
N LEU A 85 11.37 -6.21 -4.48
CA LEU A 85 10.11 -5.46 -4.49
C LEU A 85 9.01 -6.24 -5.23
N ALA A 86 9.33 -6.80 -6.39
CA ALA A 86 8.41 -7.61 -7.18
C ALA A 86 8.00 -8.90 -6.44
N SER A 87 8.94 -9.55 -5.74
CA SER A 87 8.66 -10.70 -4.89
C SER A 87 7.74 -10.33 -3.72
N PHE A 88 8.00 -9.19 -3.07
CA PHE A 88 7.13 -8.66 -2.01
C PHE A 88 5.72 -8.35 -2.53
N GLN A 89 5.61 -7.73 -3.71
CA GLN A 89 4.35 -7.45 -4.38
C GLN A 89 3.58 -8.73 -4.75
N ARG A 90 4.26 -9.76 -5.27
CA ARG A 90 3.66 -11.07 -5.59
C ARG A 90 3.20 -11.82 -4.34
N LYS A 91 3.98 -11.76 -3.26
CA LYS A 91 3.65 -12.39 -1.97
C LYS A 91 2.45 -11.73 -1.30
N LEU A 92 2.31 -10.41 -1.45
CA LEU A 92 1.11 -9.67 -1.05
C LEU A 92 -0.10 -10.01 -1.92
N ALA A 93 0.08 -10.23 -3.23
CA ALA A 93 -1.02 -10.61 -4.12
C ALA A 93 -1.55 -12.04 -3.84
N LYS A 94 -0.65 -13.00 -3.57
CA LYS A 94 -1.02 -14.41 -3.33
C LYS A 94 -1.68 -14.64 -1.97
N LYS A 95 -1.26 -13.94 -0.90
CA LYS A 95 -1.72 -14.24 0.48
C LYS A 95 -3.13 -13.73 0.82
N PHE A 96 -3.71 -12.84 0.01
CA PHE A 96 -4.90 -12.10 0.44
C PHE A 96 -6.15 -12.22 -0.45
N HIS A 97 -6.11 -12.92 -1.61
CA HIS A 97 -7.23 -13.08 -2.57
C HIS A 97 -8.04 -11.79 -2.90
N ILE A 98 -7.50 -10.63 -2.53
CA ILE A 98 -8.07 -9.28 -2.54
C ILE A 98 -6.85 -8.36 -2.69
N LEU A 99 -6.91 -7.36 -3.58
CA LEU A 99 -5.84 -6.36 -3.69
C LEU A 99 -5.70 -5.63 -2.34
N PRO A 100 -4.58 -5.76 -1.60
CA PRO A 100 -4.35 -4.89 -0.44
C PRO A 100 -4.33 -3.43 -0.91
N GLY A 101 -5.10 -2.58 -0.24
CA GLY A 101 -5.31 -1.19 -0.66
C GLY A 101 -6.44 -0.99 -1.68
N ALA A 102 -7.36 -1.95 -1.84
CA ALA A 102 -8.57 -1.76 -2.66
C ALA A 102 -9.45 -0.61 -2.15
N ASP A 103 -9.52 -0.42 -0.83
CA ASP A 103 -10.14 0.73 -0.18
C ASP A 103 -9.47 2.05 -0.58
N MET A 104 -8.13 2.09 -0.55
CA MET A 104 -7.35 3.25 -0.98
C MET A 104 -7.54 3.53 -2.48
N LEU A 105 -7.54 2.49 -3.33
CA LEU A 105 -7.78 2.63 -4.75
C LEU A 105 -9.17 3.21 -5.04
N LYS A 106 -10.21 2.73 -4.34
CA LYS A 106 -11.56 3.30 -4.42
C LYS A 106 -11.64 4.73 -3.93
N ALA A 107 -10.84 5.11 -2.92
CA ALA A 107 -10.74 6.50 -2.50
C ALA A 107 -10.14 7.38 -3.61
N ILE A 108 -9.08 6.90 -4.26
CA ILE A 108 -8.40 7.58 -5.38
C ILE A 108 -9.34 7.74 -6.58
N GLU A 109 -9.94 6.64 -7.04
CA GLU A 109 -10.91 6.64 -8.15
C GLU A 109 -12.11 7.54 -7.86
N GLY A 110 -12.67 7.45 -6.65
CA GLY A 110 -13.79 8.27 -6.21
C GLY A 110 -13.46 9.75 -6.20
N ALA A 111 -12.30 10.13 -5.67
CA ALA A 111 -11.82 11.52 -5.67
C ALA A 111 -11.64 12.06 -7.09
N GLU A 112 -11.02 11.30 -7.99
CA GLU A 112 -10.83 11.68 -9.40
C GLU A 112 -12.17 11.84 -10.12
N LYS A 113 -13.13 10.93 -9.89
CA LYS A 113 -14.48 10.96 -10.47
C LYS A 113 -15.25 12.24 -10.11
N ILE A 114 -15.17 12.68 -8.85
CA ILE A 114 -15.83 13.90 -8.39
C ILE A 114 -14.96 15.16 -8.57
N LYS A 115 -13.73 15.01 -9.08
CA LYS A 115 -12.72 16.08 -9.20
C LYS A 115 -12.36 16.76 -7.86
N ALA A 116 -12.38 15.99 -6.78
CA ALA A 116 -11.91 16.43 -5.48
C ALA A 116 -10.38 16.54 -5.46
N ASN A 117 -9.86 17.39 -4.59
CA ASN A 117 -8.43 17.44 -4.34
C ASN A 117 -7.98 16.14 -3.62
N LEU A 118 -6.99 15.44 -4.18
CA LEU A 118 -6.52 14.17 -3.64
C LEU A 118 -5.18 14.35 -2.91
N ILE A 119 -5.14 13.99 -1.63
CA ILE A 119 -3.96 14.16 -0.77
C ILE A 119 -3.49 12.80 -0.23
N PRO A 120 -2.29 12.33 -0.62
CA PRO A 120 -1.59 11.26 0.07
C PRO A 120 -1.18 11.73 1.47
N ALA A 121 -1.88 11.24 2.49
CA ALA A 121 -1.82 11.74 3.87
C ALA A 121 -1.00 10.83 4.81
N ASP A 122 -0.02 10.09 4.28
CA ASP A 122 0.91 9.30 5.09
C ASP A 122 2.38 9.67 4.83
N ARG A 123 3.22 9.39 5.83
CA ARG A 123 4.67 9.55 5.77
C ARG A 123 5.28 8.54 4.81
N ASP A 124 6.36 8.96 4.15
CA ASP A 124 7.21 8.07 3.37
C ASP A 124 7.61 6.81 4.15
N ILE A 125 7.24 5.66 3.59
CA ILE A 125 7.48 4.34 4.17
C ILE A 125 8.97 4.09 4.46
N ARG A 126 9.89 4.67 3.69
CA ARG A 126 11.34 4.56 3.89
C ARG A 126 11.76 5.16 5.23
N ILE A 127 11.14 6.27 5.63
CA ILE A 127 11.41 6.91 6.92
C ILE A 127 10.95 5.99 8.05
N SER A 128 9.74 5.43 7.93
CA SER A 128 9.19 4.50 8.93
C SER A 128 10.09 3.25 9.08
N LEU A 129 10.50 2.64 7.96
CA LEU A 129 11.41 1.49 7.95
C LEU A 129 12.77 1.83 8.56
N LEU A 130 13.36 2.97 8.21
CA LEU A 130 14.64 3.41 8.75
C LEU A 130 14.58 3.67 10.26
N ARG A 131 13.47 4.24 10.75
CA ARG A 131 13.25 4.42 12.20
C ARG A 131 13.13 3.08 12.92
N THR A 132 12.39 2.14 12.37
CA THR A 132 12.28 0.77 12.90
C THR A 132 13.66 0.10 12.94
N TRP A 133 14.41 0.17 11.84
CA TRP A 133 15.77 -0.37 11.75
C TRP A 133 16.71 0.24 12.80
N ARG A 134 16.69 1.57 12.96
CA ARG A 134 17.52 2.26 13.96
C ARG A 134 17.15 1.87 15.40
N LYS A 135 15.86 1.70 15.69
CA LYS A 135 15.37 1.28 17.02
C LYS A 135 15.62 -0.19 17.33
N MET A 136 15.85 -1.03 16.32
CA MET A 136 16.16 -2.44 16.53
C MET A 136 17.57 -2.65 17.11
N GLY A 137 17.65 -3.47 18.16
CA GLY A 137 18.92 -3.94 18.72
C GLY A 137 19.72 -4.79 17.73
N PHE A 138 21.04 -4.83 17.92
CA PHE A 138 21.96 -5.56 17.04
C PHE A 138 21.61 -7.05 16.90
N LEU A 139 21.26 -7.72 18.01
CA LEU A 139 20.84 -9.13 17.99
C LEU A 139 19.62 -9.37 17.10
N ARG A 140 18.60 -8.50 17.18
CA ARG A 140 17.39 -8.63 16.34
C ARG A 140 17.69 -8.37 14.86
N LYS A 141 18.64 -7.49 14.55
CA LYS A 141 19.10 -7.29 13.16
C LYS A 141 19.79 -8.53 12.61
N LEU A 142 20.63 -9.19 13.42
CA LEU A 142 21.33 -10.41 13.03
C LEU A 142 20.38 -11.60 12.80
N THR A 143 19.26 -11.68 13.51
CA THR A 143 18.26 -12.72 13.26
C THR A 143 17.37 -12.38 12.06
N LEU A 144 16.99 -11.12 11.90
CA LEU A 144 16.05 -10.67 10.85
C LEU A 144 16.68 -10.66 9.45
N LEU A 145 17.97 -10.32 9.32
CA LEU A 145 18.64 -10.26 8.02
C LEU A 145 18.64 -11.62 7.29
N PRO A 146 19.05 -12.73 7.92
CA PRO A 146 18.94 -14.06 7.33
C PRO A 146 17.49 -14.44 6.96
N GLU A 147 16.51 -14.14 7.82
CA GLU A 147 15.09 -14.42 7.53
C GLU A 147 14.60 -13.70 6.27
N ILE A 148 14.95 -12.41 6.13
CA ILE A 148 14.64 -11.64 4.93
C ILE A 148 15.31 -12.26 3.71
N ILE A 149 16.62 -12.52 3.77
CA ILE A 149 17.38 -13.11 2.66
C ILE A 149 16.78 -14.47 2.26
N LEU A 150 16.52 -15.34 3.24
CA LEU A 150 15.92 -16.65 3.04
C LEU A 150 14.55 -16.53 2.37
N SER A 151 13.70 -15.60 2.82
CA SER A 151 12.36 -15.38 2.26
C SER A 151 12.35 -14.93 0.79
N LEU A 152 13.49 -14.46 0.28
CA LEU A 152 13.67 -14.05 -1.10
C LEU A 152 14.16 -15.19 -2.00
N PHE A 153 14.83 -16.18 -1.41
CA PHE A 153 15.28 -17.39 -2.10
C PHE A 153 14.27 -18.54 -2.00
N PHE A 154 13.55 -18.65 -0.88
CA PHE A 154 12.48 -19.62 -0.63
C PHE A 154 11.12 -18.94 -0.87
N THR A 155 10.80 -18.74 -2.14
CA THR A 155 9.40 -18.60 -2.60
C THR A 155 8.95 -19.96 -3.10
N GLU A 156 8.89 -20.96 -2.22
CA GLU A 156 8.11 -22.16 -2.55
C GLU A 156 6.63 -21.75 -2.58
N ASP A 157 5.95 -22.17 -3.63
CA ASP A 157 4.55 -21.90 -3.87
C ASP A 157 3.74 -22.45 -2.68
N ILE A 158 3.19 -21.54 -1.87
CA ILE A 158 2.19 -21.88 -0.85
C ILE A 158 1.00 -22.49 -1.61
N THR A 159 0.82 -23.81 -1.52
CA THR A 159 -0.37 -24.50 -2.02
C THR A 159 -1.50 -24.33 -1.01
N GLU A 160 -2.74 -24.51 -1.47
CA GLU A 160 -3.97 -24.36 -0.67
C GLU A 160 -4.02 -25.27 0.58
N GLU A 161 -3.06 -26.18 0.75
CA GLU A 161 -2.99 -27.15 1.85
C GLU A 161 -2.38 -26.58 3.15
N ASP A 162 -1.75 -25.40 3.10
CA ASP A 162 -1.11 -24.75 4.26
C ASP A 162 -2.01 -23.71 4.98
N ILE A 163 -3.31 -23.65 4.63
CA ILE A 163 -4.32 -22.78 5.27
C ILE A 163 -5.20 -23.57 6.24
#